data_AF-A0A1M7CT06-F1
#
_entry.id   AF-A0A1M7CT06-F1
#
_cell.length_a   1.000
_cell.length_b   1.000
_cell.length_c   1.000
_cell.angle_alpha   90.00
_cell.angle_beta   90.00
_cell.angle_gamma   90.00
#
_symmetry.space_group_name_H-M   'P 1'
#
loop_
_entity.id
_entity.type
_entity.pdbx_description
1 polymer ?
#
loop_
_entity_poly.entity_id
_entity_poly.type
_entity_poly.pdbx_seq_one_letter_code
_entity_poly.pdbx_strand_id
1 'polypeptide(L)'
;MFLRILTTIALCAVCTWAGDVPSLKLSAGQNDLWVRATSATMALRYGDAMELAKKLRSENEGAGCVLENVVRISVYDDKGDTAALQKAGQLLEKCKTEGLWDALRRFEMGYVQGETGHSVKGAMTTRSAAKAFEDSEELEARAFFAIYAYYIDKSFSWVPFKSDNREAYLATLDSASEKSERFWPLFLTPLIWMHYDKEDFSKGLKLAERGLAKAPGNPVMLQIKADMLYRLKRYDEAAGICEKSAADYLKRTGASIRYWCSVLNLVRIYHDAGKKEKAAEWRAKLDSPKFRALKGWMPGSLMDDLEKRKLL
;
A
#
# COMPACT_ATOMS: atom_id res chain seq x y z
N MET A 1 -3.93 -80.93 -8.44
CA MET A 1 -5.27 -80.30 -8.50
C MET A 1 -5.11 -78.88 -7.96
N PHE A 2 -4.73 -77.94 -8.83
CA PHE A 2 -4.48 -76.54 -8.51
C PHE A 2 -5.76 -75.75 -8.81
N LEU A 3 -6.28 -74.98 -7.85
CA LEU A 3 -7.33 -73.99 -8.13
C LEU A 3 -6.86 -72.62 -7.63
N ARG A 4 -6.58 -71.74 -8.60
CA ARG A 4 -6.29 -70.31 -8.44
C ARG A 4 -7.58 -69.56 -8.12
N ILE A 5 -7.58 -68.73 -7.09
CA ILE A 5 -8.63 -67.74 -6.85
C ILE A 5 -8.12 -66.40 -7.38
N LEU A 6 -8.81 -65.86 -8.40
CA LEU A 6 -8.62 -64.52 -8.93
C LEU A 6 -9.18 -63.49 -7.93
N THR A 7 -8.37 -62.50 -7.59
CA THR A 7 -8.80 -61.29 -6.85
C THR A 7 -9.12 -60.19 -7.86
N THR A 8 -10.39 -59.82 -7.97
CA THR A 8 -10.86 -58.70 -8.78
C THR A 8 -10.58 -57.39 -8.04
N ILE A 9 -9.60 -56.60 -8.49
CA ILE A 9 -9.38 -55.23 -8.00
C ILE A 9 -10.35 -54.32 -8.76
N ALA A 10 -11.35 -53.79 -8.05
CA ALA A 10 -12.21 -52.73 -8.56
C ALA A 10 -11.43 -51.40 -8.52
N LEU A 11 -11.08 -50.85 -9.68
CA LEU A 11 -10.61 -49.47 -9.80
C LEU A 11 -11.78 -48.52 -9.53
N CYS A 12 -11.83 -47.93 -8.34
CA CYS A 12 -12.63 -46.73 -8.10
C CYS A 12 -11.98 -45.57 -8.86
N ALA A 13 -12.61 -45.13 -9.95
CA ALA A 13 -12.29 -43.86 -10.60
C ALA A 13 -12.61 -42.72 -9.63
N VAL A 14 -11.58 -42.17 -8.98
CA VAL A 14 -11.69 -40.91 -8.24
C VAL A 14 -11.80 -39.81 -9.28
N CYS A 15 -13.02 -39.38 -9.59
CA CYS A 15 -13.25 -38.11 -10.28
C CYS A 15 -12.79 -36.98 -9.36
N THR A 16 -11.52 -36.57 -9.47
CA THR A 16 -11.05 -35.32 -8.87
C THR A 16 -11.77 -34.18 -9.57
N TRP A 17 -12.78 -33.61 -8.91
CA TRP A 17 -13.30 -32.31 -9.27
C TRP A 17 -12.16 -31.31 -9.04
N ALA A 18 -11.45 -30.96 -10.12
CA ALA A 18 -10.54 -29.83 -10.12
C ALA A 18 -11.42 -28.58 -9.99
N GLY A 19 -11.72 -28.19 -8.75
CA GLY A 19 -12.31 -26.88 -8.49
C GLY A 19 -11.40 -25.83 -9.10
N ASP A 20 -11.98 -24.85 -9.79
CA ASP A 20 -11.21 -23.76 -10.39
C ASP A 20 -10.31 -23.14 -9.32
N VAL A 21 -9.00 -23.17 -9.58
CA VAL A 21 -8.01 -22.58 -8.67
C VAL A 21 -8.31 -21.08 -8.57
N PRO A 22 -8.55 -20.52 -7.36
CA PRO A 22 -8.84 -19.10 -7.21
C PRO A 22 -7.76 -18.24 -7.86
N SER A 23 -8.18 -17.22 -8.63
CA SER A 23 -7.28 -16.45 -9.50
C SER A 23 -7.60 -14.95 -9.46
N LEU A 24 -6.57 -14.10 -9.58
CA LEU A 24 -6.71 -12.66 -9.82
C LEU A 24 -6.72 -12.32 -11.33
N LYS A 25 -6.71 -13.33 -12.21
CA LYS A 25 -6.65 -13.12 -13.65
C LYS A 25 -7.91 -12.42 -14.16
N LEU A 26 -7.70 -11.50 -15.08
CA LEU A 26 -8.74 -10.78 -15.81
C LEU A 26 -8.65 -11.13 -17.31
N SER A 27 -9.72 -10.91 -18.05
CA SER A 27 -9.62 -10.88 -19.51
C SER A 27 -8.68 -9.75 -19.96
N ALA A 28 -8.13 -9.82 -21.17
CA ALA A 28 -7.21 -8.79 -21.67
C ALA A 28 -7.82 -7.37 -21.62
N GLY A 29 -9.10 -7.23 -21.98
CA GLY A 29 -9.81 -5.95 -21.93
C GLY A 29 -10.04 -5.44 -20.50
N GLN A 30 -10.42 -6.34 -19.58
CA GLN A 30 -10.57 -6.01 -18.17
C GLN A 30 -9.21 -5.62 -17.53
N ASN A 31 -8.13 -6.29 -17.92
CA ASN A 31 -6.78 -5.97 -17.48
C ASN A 31 -6.35 -4.58 -17.98
N ASP A 32 -6.58 -4.25 -19.26
CA ASP A 32 -6.30 -2.90 -19.81
C ASP A 32 -7.00 -1.80 -19.00
N LEU A 33 -8.28 -2.00 -18.67
CA LEU A 33 -9.03 -1.05 -17.84
C LEU A 33 -8.38 -0.86 -16.47
N TRP A 34 -7.96 -1.93 -15.83
CA TRP A 34 -7.26 -1.86 -14.55
C TRP A 34 -5.93 -1.10 -14.68
N VAL A 35 -5.08 -1.49 -15.62
CA VAL A 35 -3.76 -0.90 -15.83
C VAL A 35 -3.86 0.61 -16.11
N ARG A 36 -4.83 1.01 -16.94
CA ARG A 36 -5.10 2.42 -17.23
C ARG A 36 -5.64 3.16 -16.01
N ALA A 37 -6.48 2.54 -15.19
CA ALA A 37 -6.97 3.15 -13.94
C ALA A 37 -5.84 3.33 -12.93
N THR A 38 -4.95 2.35 -12.77
CA THR A 38 -3.73 2.48 -11.95
C THR A 38 -2.87 3.62 -12.48
N SER A 39 -2.64 3.69 -13.79
CA SER A 39 -1.83 4.73 -14.41
C SER A 39 -2.43 6.13 -14.22
N ALA A 40 -3.75 6.27 -14.38
CA ALA A 40 -4.48 7.51 -14.11
C ALA A 40 -4.40 7.91 -12.63
N THR A 41 -4.52 6.95 -11.71
CA THR A 41 -4.38 7.16 -10.26
C THR A 41 -2.97 7.65 -9.91
N MET A 42 -1.94 7.01 -10.44
CA MET A 42 -0.55 7.42 -10.20
C MET A 42 -0.22 8.80 -10.80
N ALA A 43 -0.94 9.21 -11.84
CA ALA A 43 -0.90 10.54 -12.44
C ALA A 43 -1.88 11.55 -11.78
N LEU A 44 -2.52 11.19 -10.66
CA LEU A 44 -3.45 12.03 -9.89
C LEU A 44 -4.74 12.42 -10.66
N ARG A 45 -5.05 11.70 -11.74
CA ARG A 45 -6.26 11.85 -12.55
C ARG A 45 -7.38 10.94 -12.03
N TYR A 46 -7.82 11.19 -10.79
CA TYR A 46 -8.79 10.33 -10.10
C TYR A 46 -10.16 10.27 -10.78
N GLY A 47 -10.56 11.31 -11.52
CA GLY A 47 -11.78 11.29 -12.34
C GLY A 47 -11.69 10.21 -13.42
N ASP A 48 -10.64 10.27 -14.25
CA ASP A 48 -10.36 9.27 -15.28
C ASP A 48 -10.26 7.86 -14.69
N ALA A 49 -9.54 7.71 -13.57
CA ALA A 49 -9.38 6.43 -12.89
C ALA A 49 -10.73 5.86 -12.42
N MET A 50 -11.60 6.71 -11.87
CA MET A 50 -12.93 6.31 -11.41
C MET A 50 -13.85 5.89 -12.58
N GLU A 51 -13.81 6.60 -13.71
CA GLU A 51 -14.60 6.22 -14.89
C GLU A 51 -14.12 4.89 -15.49
N LEU A 52 -12.81 4.66 -15.53
CA LEU A 52 -12.24 3.37 -15.93
C LEU A 52 -12.64 2.25 -14.98
N ALA A 53 -12.63 2.50 -13.67
CA ALA A 53 -13.05 1.53 -12.66
C ALA A 53 -14.54 1.17 -12.78
N LYS A 54 -15.42 2.15 -13.01
CA LYS A 54 -16.85 1.93 -13.29
C LYS A 54 -17.07 1.13 -14.57
N LYS A 55 -16.29 1.42 -15.61
CA LYS A 55 -16.33 0.62 -16.86
C LYS A 55 -15.93 -0.82 -16.58
N LEU A 56 -14.83 -1.05 -15.85
CA LEU A 56 -14.46 -2.40 -15.43
C LEU A 56 -15.57 -3.07 -14.64
N ARG A 57 -16.25 -2.34 -13.74
CA ARG A 57 -17.37 -2.86 -12.95
C ARG A 57 -18.56 -3.31 -13.80
N SER A 58 -18.81 -2.64 -14.93
CA SER A 58 -19.84 -3.08 -15.88
C SER A 58 -19.50 -4.39 -16.59
N GLU A 59 -18.20 -4.74 -16.67
CA GLU A 59 -17.70 -5.97 -17.29
C GLU A 59 -17.40 -7.07 -16.26
N ASN A 60 -17.11 -6.70 -15.01
CA ASN A 60 -16.79 -7.56 -13.89
C ASN A 60 -17.13 -6.84 -12.57
N GLU A 61 -18.30 -7.16 -12.00
CA GLU A 61 -18.85 -6.46 -10.82
C GLU A 61 -17.85 -6.45 -9.65
N GLY A 62 -17.22 -7.59 -9.37
CA GLY A 62 -16.30 -7.74 -8.24
C GLY A 62 -15.00 -6.96 -8.40
N ALA A 63 -14.25 -7.22 -9.47
CA ALA A 63 -12.97 -6.57 -9.71
C ALA A 63 -13.12 -5.05 -9.86
N GLY A 64 -14.14 -4.60 -10.60
CA GLY A 64 -14.42 -3.17 -10.75
C GLY A 64 -14.84 -2.49 -9.45
N CYS A 65 -15.64 -3.16 -8.61
CA CYS A 65 -16.02 -2.62 -7.28
C CYS A 65 -14.79 -2.48 -6.36
N VAL A 66 -13.86 -3.44 -6.38
CA VAL A 66 -12.59 -3.33 -5.63
C VAL A 66 -11.77 -2.15 -6.16
N LEU A 67 -11.54 -2.08 -7.47
CA LEU A 67 -10.75 -1.02 -8.09
C LEU A 67 -11.31 0.38 -7.82
N GLU A 68 -12.62 0.55 -7.92
CA GLU A 68 -13.31 1.81 -7.58
C GLU A 68 -12.94 2.29 -6.17
N ASN A 69 -12.85 1.37 -5.21
CA ASN A 69 -12.56 1.69 -3.82
C ASN A 69 -11.06 1.84 -3.55
N VAL A 70 -10.19 1.14 -4.28
CA VAL A 70 -8.74 1.44 -4.31
C VAL A 70 -8.48 2.86 -4.80
N VAL A 71 -9.22 3.33 -5.81
CA VAL A 71 -9.13 4.74 -6.27
C VAL A 71 -9.57 5.70 -5.15
N ARG A 72 -10.63 5.40 -4.40
CA ARG A 72 -11.07 6.24 -3.26
C ARG A 72 -10.05 6.28 -2.13
N ILE A 73 -9.45 5.13 -1.80
CA ILE A 73 -8.35 5.05 -0.84
C ILE A 73 -7.18 5.92 -1.32
N SER A 74 -6.83 5.86 -2.61
CA SER A 74 -5.77 6.70 -3.18
C SER A 74 -6.09 8.20 -3.12
N VAL A 75 -7.37 8.59 -3.27
CA VAL A 75 -7.81 9.97 -3.09
C VAL A 75 -7.66 10.42 -1.64
N TYR A 76 -7.98 9.56 -0.67
CA TYR A 76 -7.70 9.81 0.74
C TYR A 76 -6.20 9.99 0.96
N ASP A 77 -5.39 9.07 0.46
CA ASP A 77 -3.95 9.13 0.62
C ASP A 77 -3.38 10.44 0.07
N ASP A 78 -3.79 10.89 -1.11
CA ASP A 78 -3.25 12.12 -1.70
C ASP A 78 -3.85 13.40 -1.10
N LYS A 79 -5.17 13.46 -0.95
CA LYS A 79 -5.89 14.71 -0.62
C LYS A 79 -6.29 14.82 0.85
N GLY A 80 -6.15 13.74 1.62
CA GLY A 80 -6.72 13.64 2.96
C GLY A 80 -8.25 13.62 2.96
N ASP A 81 -8.88 13.14 1.89
CA ASP A 81 -10.33 13.06 1.77
C ASP A 81 -10.89 11.91 2.62
N THR A 82 -11.18 12.20 3.88
CA THR A 82 -11.70 11.22 4.85
C THR A 82 -13.09 10.70 4.47
N ALA A 83 -13.90 11.49 3.74
CA ALA A 83 -15.20 11.04 3.24
C ALA A 83 -15.04 9.99 2.13
N ALA A 84 -14.04 10.15 1.25
CA ALA A 84 -13.70 9.13 0.26
C ALA A 84 -13.29 7.81 0.93
N LEU A 85 -12.47 7.88 1.99
CA LEU A 85 -12.05 6.70 2.77
C LEU A 85 -13.24 5.99 3.43
N GLN A 86 -14.11 6.74 4.12
CA GLN A 86 -15.31 6.18 4.76
C GLN A 86 -16.24 5.51 3.74
N LYS A 87 -16.43 6.17 2.59
CA LYS A 87 -17.23 5.62 1.49
C LYS A 87 -16.60 4.35 0.90
N ALA A 88 -15.26 4.30 0.80
CA ALA A 88 -14.55 3.09 0.37
C ALA A 88 -14.86 1.91 1.30
N GLY A 89 -14.79 2.11 2.61
CA GLY A 89 -15.16 1.09 3.61
C GLY A 89 -16.61 0.60 3.43
N GLN A 90 -17.58 1.53 3.39
CA GLN A 90 -19.00 1.16 3.24
C GLN A 90 -19.29 0.38 1.95
N LEU A 91 -18.60 0.70 0.85
CA LEU A 91 -18.80 0.04 -0.44
C LEU A 91 -18.05 -1.29 -0.53
N LEU A 92 -16.83 -1.38 0.01
CA LEU A 92 -16.09 -2.64 0.08
C LEU A 92 -16.82 -3.70 0.90
N GLU A 93 -17.65 -3.33 1.89
CA GLU A 93 -18.50 -4.29 2.62
C GLU A 93 -19.59 -4.91 1.73
N LYS A 94 -19.99 -4.21 0.67
CA LYS A 94 -21.10 -4.57 -0.22
C LYS A 94 -20.65 -5.10 -1.58
N CYS A 95 -19.36 -5.01 -1.91
CA CYS A 95 -18.84 -5.54 -3.17
C CYS A 95 -19.06 -7.06 -3.22
N LYS A 96 -19.64 -7.55 -4.31
CA LYS A 96 -19.78 -8.99 -4.57
C LYS A 96 -18.49 -9.50 -5.20
N THR A 97 -17.69 -10.23 -4.43
CA THR A 97 -16.39 -10.76 -4.85
C THR A 97 -16.26 -12.22 -4.43
N GLU A 98 -15.46 -12.98 -5.16
CA GLU A 98 -15.19 -14.39 -4.89
C GLU A 98 -13.69 -14.69 -4.98
N GLY A 99 -13.24 -15.80 -4.40
CA GLY A 99 -11.86 -16.26 -4.47
C GLY A 99 -10.84 -15.19 -4.06
N LEU A 100 -9.78 -15.02 -4.86
CA LEU A 100 -8.72 -14.05 -4.56
C LEU A 100 -9.17 -12.59 -4.67
N TRP A 101 -10.26 -12.30 -5.40
CA TRP A 101 -10.85 -10.96 -5.41
C TRP A 101 -11.52 -10.61 -4.08
N ASP A 102 -12.12 -11.59 -3.39
CA ASP A 102 -12.62 -11.39 -2.04
C ASP A 102 -11.49 -11.18 -1.03
N ALA A 103 -10.40 -11.94 -1.19
CA ALA A 103 -9.19 -11.73 -0.41
C ALA A 103 -8.66 -10.30 -0.58
N LEU A 104 -8.55 -9.80 -1.82
CA LEU A 104 -8.10 -8.42 -2.09
C LEU A 104 -9.07 -7.38 -1.51
N ARG A 105 -10.38 -7.55 -1.70
CA ARG A 105 -11.41 -6.69 -1.12
C ARG A 105 -11.24 -6.58 0.40
N ARG A 106 -11.03 -7.71 1.08
CA ARG A 106 -10.82 -7.75 2.54
C ARG A 106 -9.46 -7.18 2.94
N PHE A 107 -8.44 -7.34 2.12
CA PHE A 107 -7.13 -6.72 2.32
C PHE A 107 -7.25 -5.19 2.39
N GLU A 108 -7.91 -4.59 1.38
CA GLU A 108 -8.19 -3.15 1.33
C GLU A 108 -9.12 -2.69 2.47
N MET A 109 -10.12 -3.51 2.82
CA MET A 109 -10.98 -3.25 3.97
C MET A 109 -10.19 -3.14 5.28
N GLY A 110 -9.21 -4.02 5.47
CA GLY A 110 -8.37 -4.01 6.66
C GLY A 110 -7.58 -2.70 6.80
N TYR A 111 -7.08 -2.17 5.68
CA TYR A 111 -6.47 -0.84 5.62
C TYR A 111 -7.46 0.26 6.04
N VAL A 112 -8.66 0.30 5.43
CA VAL A 112 -9.69 1.31 5.77
C VAL A 112 -10.07 1.24 7.25
N GLN A 113 -10.20 0.04 7.81
CA GLN A 113 -10.49 -0.15 9.23
C GLN A 113 -9.36 0.39 10.11
N GLY A 114 -8.09 0.18 9.74
CA GLY A 114 -6.93 0.74 10.44
C GLY A 114 -6.95 2.26 10.46
N GLU A 115 -7.09 2.88 9.29
CA GLU A 115 -7.10 4.35 9.13
C GLU A 115 -8.31 5.03 9.79
N THR A 116 -9.40 4.30 10.00
CA THR A 116 -10.60 4.80 10.69
C THR A 116 -10.62 4.48 12.19
N GLY A 117 -9.48 4.12 12.78
CA GLY A 117 -9.33 3.92 14.22
C GLY A 117 -9.68 2.53 14.74
N HIS A 118 -9.97 1.56 13.87
CA HIS A 118 -10.29 0.18 14.22
C HIS A 118 -9.07 -0.74 14.02
N SER A 119 -7.89 -0.33 14.50
CA SER A 119 -6.60 -0.98 14.22
C SER A 119 -6.55 -2.49 14.44
N VAL A 120 -7.10 -2.98 15.56
CA VAL A 120 -7.16 -4.42 15.87
C VAL A 120 -8.04 -5.17 14.86
N LYS A 121 -9.22 -4.63 14.55
CA LYS A 121 -10.13 -5.22 13.56
C LYS A 121 -9.50 -5.20 12.17
N GLY A 122 -8.86 -4.09 11.80
CA GLY A 122 -8.13 -3.95 10.54
C GLY A 122 -7.04 -5.00 10.40
N ALA A 123 -6.19 -5.15 11.42
CA ALA A 123 -5.13 -6.16 11.43
C ALA A 123 -5.66 -7.59 11.28
N MET A 124 -6.76 -7.93 11.97
CA MET A 124 -7.40 -9.24 11.86
C MET A 124 -8.02 -9.48 10.48
N THR A 125 -8.65 -8.46 9.89
CA THR A 125 -9.20 -8.52 8.53
C THR A 125 -8.08 -8.72 7.50
N THR A 126 -7.01 -7.93 7.55
CA THR A 126 -5.84 -8.06 6.67
C THR A 126 -5.17 -9.42 6.82
N ARG A 127 -5.00 -9.91 8.04
CA ARG A 127 -4.46 -11.26 8.30
C ARG A 127 -5.28 -12.35 7.63
N SER A 128 -6.60 -12.30 7.79
CA SER A 128 -7.48 -13.30 7.19
C SER A 128 -7.50 -13.23 5.67
N ALA A 129 -7.39 -12.02 5.10
CA ALA A 129 -7.21 -11.82 3.66
C ALA A 129 -5.88 -12.39 3.16
N ALA A 130 -4.77 -12.06 3.85
CA ALA A 130 -3.43 -12.51 3.47
C ALA A 130 -3.31 -14.02 3.39
N LYS A 131 -3.91 -14.75 4.34
CA LYS A 131 -3.93 -16.22 4.34
C LYS A 131 -4.56 -16.83 3.08
N ALA A 132 -5.53 -16.16 2.47
CA ALA A 132 -6.14 -16.66 1.23
C ALA A 132 -5.19 -16.58 0.02
N PHE A 133 -4.09 -15.82 0.14
CA PHE A 133 -3.06 -15.71 -0.90
C PHE A 133 -1.86 -16.66 -0.68
N GLU A 134 -1.75 -17.29 0.49
CA GLU A 134 -0.56 -18.01 0.97
C GLU A 134 -0.12 -19.12 -0.01
N ASP A 135 -1.06 -19.93 -0.48
CA ASP A 135 -0.80 -21.08 -1.35
C ASP A 135 -0.96 -20.77 -2.85
N SER A 136 -1.16 -19.50 -3.22
CA SER A 136 -1.34 -19.13 -4.62
C SER A 136 -0.03 -19.20 -5.41
N GLU A 137 -0.07 -19.74 -6.62
CA GLU A 137 1.08 -19.71 -7.53
C GLU A 137 1.26 -18.34 -8.22
N GLU A 138 0.19 -17.52 -8.26
CA GLU A 138 0.19 -16.21 -8.91
C GLU A 138 1.13 -15.23 -8.20
N LEU A 139 2.01 -14.58 -8.97
CA LEU A 139 3.00 -13.64 -8.42
C LEU A 139 2.36 -12.52 -7.60
N GLU A 140 1.25 -11.96 -8.07
CA GLU A 140 0.58 -10.84 -7.38
C GLU A 140 -0.07 -11.28 -6.08
N ALA A 141 -0.68 -12.47 -6.03
CA ALA A 141 -1.20 -13.05 -4.80
C ALA A 141 -0.08 -13.30 -3.79
N ARG A 142 1.01 -13.96 -4.21
CA ARG A 142 2.19 -14.17 -3.37
C ARG A 142 2.78 -12.85 -2.85
N ALA A 143 2.73 -11.78 -3.65
CA ALA A 143 3.15 -10.47 -3.22
C ALA A 143 2.24 -9.86 -2.15
N PHE A 144 0.91 -9.99 -2.26
CA PHE A 144 0.00 -9.60 -1.18
C PHE A 144 0.26 -10.38 0.12
N PHE A 145 0.49 -11.70 0.01
CA PHE A 145 0.88 -12.51 1.17
C PHE A 145 2.21 -12.02 1.78
N ALA A 146 3.21 -11.76 0.95
CA ALA A 146 4.54 -11.32 1.36
C ALA A 146 4.52 -10.02 2.18
N ILE A 147 3.61 -9.07 1.87
CA ILE A 147 3.41 -7.85 2.68
C ILE A 147 3.14 -8.21 4.15
N TYR A 148 2.17 -9.10 4.38
CA TYR A 148 1.76 -9.52 5.71
C TYR A 148 2.80 -10.45 6.36
N ALA A 149 3.27 -11.46 5.63
CA ALA A 149 4.17 -12.49 6.15
C ALA A 149 5.50 -11.91 6.63
N TYR A 150 6.02 -10.87 5.96
CA TYR A 150 7.23 -10.16 6.41
C TYR A 150 7.11 -9.64 7.85
N TYR A 151 6.02 -8.95 8.18
CA TYR A 151 5.84 -8.38 9.51
C TYR A 151 5.56 -9.45 10.58
N ILE A 152 4.93 -10.56 10.19
CA ILE A 152 4.75 -11.73 11.06
C ILE A 152 6.09 -12.38 11.37
N ASP A 153 6.96 -12.59 10.38
CA ASP A 153 8.30 -13.14 10.61
C ASP A 153 9.17 -12.20 11.43
N LYS A 154 9.10 -10.89 11.19
CA LYS A 154 9.76 -9.87 12.03
C LYS A 154 9.29 -9.93 13.48
N SER A 155 7.98 -10.05 13.72
CA SER A 155 7.41 -10.04 15.08
C SER A 155 7.74 -11.30 15.90
N PHE A 156 8.00 -12.41 15.22
CA PHE A 156 8.31 -13.70 15.82
C PHE A 156 9.75 -14.15 15.57
N SER A 157 10.65 -13.23 15.19
CA SER A 157 12.05 -13.56 14.88
C SER A 157 12.84 -14.05 16.10
N TRP A 158 12.32 -13.84 17.31
CA TRP A 158 12.89 -14.33 18.56
C TRP A 158 12.53 -15.79 18.88
N VAL A 159 11.61 -16.40 18.13
CA VAL A 159 11.16 -17.78 18.35
C VAL A 159 12.16 -18.76 17.71
N PRO A 160 12.86 -19.62 18.48
CA PRO A 160 14.04 -20.36 18.00
C PRO A 160 13.75 -21.43 16.92
N PHE A 161 12.49 -21.83 16.72
CA PHE A 161 12.10 -22.86 15.76
C PHE A 161 11.36 -22.32 14.54
N LYS A 162 11.27 -20.99 14.41
CA LYS A 162 10.61 -20.34 13.29
C LYS A 162 11.66 -19.94 12.25
N SER A 163 11.51 -20.36 11.01
CA SER A 163 12.34 -19.88 9.91
C SER A 163 12.06 -18.40 9.62
N ASP A 164 13.11 -17.64 9.33
CA ASP A 164 13.01 -16.26 8.89
C ASP A 164 13.03 -16.21 7.36
N ASN A 165 11.85 -16.00 6.76
CA ASN A 165 11.70 -15.98 5.30
C ASN A 165 11.65 -14.56 4.73
N ARG A 166 12.02 -13.54 5.51
CA ARG A 166 11.89 -12.12 5.12
C ARG A 166 12.60 -11.79 3.82
N GLU A 167 13.78 -12.34 3.56
CA GLU A 167 14.48 -12.11 2.29
C GLU A 167 13.72 -12.66 1.07
N ALA A 168 13.05 -13.80 1.21
CA ALA A 168 12.22 -14.37 0.14
C ALA A 168 10.95 -13.52 -0.11
N TYR A 169 10.36 -12.95 0.95
CA TYR A 169 9.25 -12.01 0.82
C TYR A 169 9.67 -10.72 0.13
N LEU A 170 10.84 -10.16 0.47
CA LEU A 170 11.40 -8.99 -0.20
C LEU A 170 11.65 -9.26 -1.68
N ALA A 171 12.23 -10.43 -2.03
CA ALA A 171 12.45 -10.81 -3.43
C ALA A 171 11.13 -10.98 -4.22
N THR A 172 10.09 -11.52 -3.58
CA THR A 172 8.75 -11.66 -4.17
C THR A 172 8.15 -10.28 -4.45
N LEU A 173 8.21 -9.36 -3.48
CA LEU A 173 7.74 -7.98 -3.64
C LEU A 173 8.52 -7.21 -4.70
N ASP A 174 9.85 -7.37 -4.75
CA ASP A 174 10.68 -6.73 -5.77
C ASP A 174 10.25 -7.19 -7.16
N SER A 175 10.14 -8.51 -7.38
CA SER A 175 9.70 -9.07 -8.65
C SER A 175 8.29 -8.64 -9.04
N ALA A 176 7.36 -8.62 -8.09
CA ALA A 176 5.98 -8.21 -8.33
C ALA A 176 5.88 -6.70 -8.64
N SER A 177 6.64 -5.85 -7.96
CA SER A 177 6.67 -4.41 -8.22
C SER A 177 7.26 -4.04 -9.60
N GLU A 178 8.08 -4.93 -10.16
CA GLU A 178 8.60 -4.76 -11.52
C GLU A 178 7.61 -5.24 -12.57
N LYS A 179 7.08 -6.45 -12.38
CA LYS A 179 6.30 -7.19 -13.39
C LYS A 179 4.80 -6.93 -13.36
N SER A 180 4.22 -6.55 -12.22
CA SER A 180 2.80 -6.25 -12.13
C SER A 180 2.47 -4.96 -12.87
N GLU A 181 1.56 -5.00 -13.82
CA GLU A 181 1.05 -3.78 -14.46
C GLU A 181 -0.03 -3.11 -13.60
N ARG A 182 -0.74 -3.90 -12.79
CA ARG A 182 -1.94 -3.49 -12.04
C ARG A 182 -1.64 -2.96 -10.64
N PHE A 183 -0.76 -3.65 -9.92
CA PHE A 183 -0.56 -3.49 -8.48
C PHE A 183 0.86 -3.09 -8.10
N TRP A 184 1.72 -2.77 -9.07
CA TRP A 184 3.11 -2.39 -8.75
C TRP A 184 3.25 -1.31 -7.67
N PRO A 185 2.39 -0.27 -7.55
CA PRO A 185 2.54 0.72 -6.47
C PRO A 185 2.27 0.13 -5.09
N LEU A 186 1.35 -0.85 -5.00
CA LEU A 186 0.99 -1.55 -3.78
C LEU A 186 2.08 -2.53 -3.33
N PHE A 187 2.93 -3.01 -4.22
CA PHE A 187 4.07 -3.86 -3.87
C PHE A 187 5.34 -3.06 -3.63
N LEU A 188 5.57 -2.01 -4.43
CA LEU A 188 6.75 -1.16 -4.33
C LEU A 188 6.78 -0.39 -3.00
N THR A 189 5.64 0.17 -2.59
CA THR A 189 5.58 1.03 -1.40
C THR A 189 5.94 0.26 -0.12
N PRO A 190 5.32 -0.91 0.19
CA PRO A 190 5.72 -1.73 1.33
C PRO A 190 7.17 -2.20 1.23
N LEU A 191 7.64 -2.60 0.04
CA LEU A 191 9.03 -2.99 -0.16
C LEU A 191 10.01 -1.88 0.27
N ILE A 192 9.75 -0.63 -0.11
CA ILE A 192 10.56 0.52 0.32
C ILE A 192 10.54 0.66 1.85
N TRP A 193 9.37 0.61 2.47
CA TRP A 193 9.24 0.73 3.93
C TRP A 193 9.88 -0.44 4.69
N MET A 194 9.88 -1.64 4.14
CA MET A 194 10.59 -2.78 4.72
C MET A 194 12.12 -2.61 4.63
N HIS A 195 12.64 -1.99 3.57
CA HIS A 195 14.05 -1.59 3.51
C HIS A 195 14.36 -0.45 4.47
N TYR A 196 13.44 0.50 4.65
CA TYR A 196 13.56 1.55 5.67
C TYR A 196 13.65 0.96 7.08
N ASP A 197 12.81 -0.02 7.41
CA ASP A 197 12.81 -0.75 8.67
C ASP A 197 14.13 -1.50 8.94
N LYS A 198 14.80 -1.94 7.87
CA LYS A 198 16.13 -2.56 7.91
C LYS A 198 17.28 -1.55 7.90
N GLU A 199 16.95 -0.25 7.92
CA GLU A 199 17.88 0.87 7.78
C GLU A 199 18.68 0.89 6.46
N ASP A 200 18.21 0.17 5.44
CA ASP A 200 18.77 0.19 4.09
C ASP A 200 18.14 1.32 3.27
N PHE A 201 18.40 2.56 3.70
CA PHE A 201 17.85 3.77 3.05
C PHE A 201 18.39 3.94 1.62
N SER A 202 19.56 3.41 1.32
CA SER A 202 20.14 3.44 -0.03
C SER A 202 19.33 2.60 -1.00
N LYS A 203 18.94 1.37 -0.63
CA LYS A 203 18.04 0.55 -1.45
C LYS A 203 16.63 1.18 -1.50
N GLY A 204 16.11 1.66 -0.38
CA GLY A 204 14.83 2.37 -0.33
C GLY A 204 14.78 3.57 -1.29
N LEU A 205 15.87 4.36 -1.34
CA LEU A 205 15.99 5.49 -2.27
C LEU A 205 15.97 5.04 -3.74
N LYS A 206 16.77 4.02 -4.10
CA LYS A 206 16.77 3.47 -5.47
C LYS A 206 15.40 2.95 -5.91
N LEU A 207 14.68 2.30 -5.00
CA LEU A 207 13.33 1.80 -5.24
C LEU A 207 12.32 2.94 -5.42
N ALA A 208 12.41 4.00 -4.60
CA ALA A 208 11.59 5.20 -4.77
C ALA A 208 11.85 5.88 -6.13
N GLU A 209 13.11 5.95 -6.56
CA GLU A 209 13.49 6.47 -7.88
C GLU A 209 12.97 5.60 -9.02
N ARG A 210 12.95 4.27 -8.86
CA ARG A 210 12.30 3.35 -9.82
C ARG A 210 10.79 3.63 -9.93
N GLY A 211 10.12 3.88 -8.80
CA GLY A 211 8.71 4.28 -8.79
C GLY A 211 8.47 5.62 -9.50
N LEU A 212 9.32 6.60 -9.25
CA LEU A 212 9.28 7.92 -9.91
C LEU A 212 9.60 7.82 -11.41
N ALA A 213 10.41 6.88 -11.86
CA ALA A 213 10.61 6.65 -13.30
C ALA A 213 9.30 6.23 -14.01
N LYS A 214 8.43 5.46 -13.32
CA LYS A 214 7.09 5.10 -13.82
C LYS A 214 6.06 6.22 -13.61
N ALA A 215 6.18 7.01 -12.55
CA ALA A 215 5.26 8.09 -12.21
C ALA A 215 6.00 9.36 -11.68
N PRO A 216 6.57 10.19 -12.57
CA PRO A 216 7.52 11.27 -12.19
C PRO A 216 6.99 12.36 -11.27
N GLY A 217 5.67 12.54 -11.19
CA GLY A 217 5.01 13.53 -10.35
C GLY A 217 4.25 12.94 -9.17
N ASN A 218 4.40 11.65 -8.88
CA ASN A 218 3.61 11.01 -7.83
C ASN A 218 4.04 11.53 -6.43
N PRO A 219 3.15 12.20 -5.67
CA PRO A 219 3.53 12.84 -4.41
C PRO A 219 3.94 11.85 -3.32
N VAL A 220 3.33 10.66 -3.29
CA VAL A 220 3.66 9.62 -2.31
C VAL A 220 5.09 9.14 -2.54
N MET A 221 5.47 8.84 -3.78
CA MET A 221 6.84 8.42 -4.11
C MET A 221 7.87 9.55 -3.89
N LEU A 222 7.49 10.81 -4.14
CA LEU A 222 8.34 11.95 -3.82
C LEU A 222 8.56 12.09 -2.30
N GLN A 223 7.50 11.94 -1.49
CA GLN A 223 7.61 11.98 -0.04
C GLN A 223 8.50 10.84 0.48
N ILE A 224 8.29 9.62 -0.01
CA ILE A 224 9.13 8.46 0.32
C ILE A 224 10.60 8.74 -0.04
N LYS A 225 10.88 9.29 -1.23
CA LYS A 225 12.24 9.70 -1.62
C LYS A 225 12.83 10.71 -0.64
N ALA A 226 12.05 11.71 -0.22
CA ALA A 226 12.50 12.69 0.77
C ALA A 226 12.83 12.05 2.12
N ASP A 227 12.02 11.09 2.59
CA ASP A 227 12.27 10.38 3.85
C ASP A 227 13.55 9.54 3.78
N MET A 228 13.83 8.88 2.65
CA MET A 228 15.11 8.16 2.45
C MET A 228 16.31 9.11 2.43
N LEU A 229 16.21 10.23 1.71
CA LEU A 229 17.25 11.26 1.65
C LEU A 229 17.53 11.85 3.03
N TYR A 230 16.49 12.12 3.81
CA TYR A 230 16.60 12.59 5.18
C TYR A 230 17.38 11.59 6.05
N ARG A 231 17.04 10.29 6.01
CA ARG A 231 17.78 9.26 6.76
C ARG A 231 19.23 9.11 6.32
N LEU A 232 19.52 9.38 5.04
CA LEU A 232 20.88 9.46 4.48
C LEU A 232 21.59 10.79 4.80
N LYS A 233 20.99 11.67 5.62
CA LYS A 233 21.50 13.00 5.98
C LYS A 233 21.70 13.95 4.79
N ARG A 234 21.04 13.68 3.66
CA ARG A 234 20.99 14.54 2.47
C ARG A 234 19.89 15.58 2.63
N TYR A 235 20.03 16.41 3.68
CA TYR A 235 18.95 17.26 4.18
C TYR A 235 18.48 18.31 3.17
N ASP A 236 19.37 18.89 2.38
CA ASP A 236 19.01 19.92 1.41
C ASP A 236 18.15 19.36 0.27
N GLU A 237 18.45 18.15 -0.20
CA GLU A 237 17.64 17.47 -1.20
C GLU A 237 16.28 17.03 -0.64
N ALA A 238 16.27 16.49 0.58
CA ALA A 238 15.03 16.10 1.26
C ALA A 238 14.10 17.32 1.48
N ALA A 239 14.68 18.44 1.96
CA ALA A 239 13.96 19.69 2.17
C ALA A 239 13.40 20.24 0.85
N GLY A 240 14.22 20.28 -0.22
CA GLY A 240 13.77 20.79 -1.52
C GLY A 240 12.57 20.02 -2.07
N ILE A 241 12.52 18.70 -1.88
CA ILE A 241 11.34 17.90 -2.24
C ILE A 241 10.12 18.27 -1.38
N CYS A 242 10.29 18.39 -0.06
CA CYS A 242 9.19 18.71 0.84
C CYS A 242 8.66 20.15 0.65
N GLU A 243 9.53 21.13 0.38
CA GLU A 243 9.13 22.52 0.06
C GLU A 243 8.30 22.56 -1.22
N LYS A 244 8.77 21.90 -2.29
CA LYS A 244 8.03 21.78 -3.54
C LYS A 244 6.69 21.08 -3.33
N SER A 245 6.69 19.96 -2.63
CA SER A 245 5.46 19.21 -2.29
C SER A 245 4.46 20.09 -1.53
N ALA A 246 4.91 20.83 -0.51
CA ALA A 246 4.05 21.74 0.24
C ALA A 246 3.46 22.84 -0.65
N ALA A 247 4.25 23.45 -1.54
CA ALA A 247 3.77 24.45 -2.49
C ALA A 247 2.74 23.87 -3.48
N ASP A 248 3.03 22.70 -4.05
CA ASP A 248 2.16 22.01 -5.00
C ASP A 248 0.82 21.61 -4.37
N TYR A 249 0.84 21.09 -3.14
CA TYR A 249 -0.38 20.77 -2.40
C TYR A 249 -1.19 22.00 -2.06
N LEU A 250 -0.55 23.07 -1.58
CA LEU A 250 -1.26 24.31 -1.27
C LEU A 250 -2.00 24.86 -2.49
N LYS A 251 -1.39 24.76 -3.68
CA LYS A 251 -2.01 25.16 -4.95
C LYS A 251 -3.14 24.22 -5.39
N ARG A 252 -2.93 22.90 -5.30
CA ARG A 252 -3.84 21.89 -5.88
C ARG A 252 -5.00 21.49 -4.97
N THR A 253 -4.76 21.43 -3.67
CA THR A 253 -5.70 20.91 -2.66
C THR A 253 -5.83 21.81 -1.43
N GLY A 254 -5.05 22.89 -1.33
CA GLY A 254 -4.92 23.66 -0.11
C GLY A 254 -4.12 22.92 0.98
N ALA A 255 -4.33 23.32 2.23
CA ALA A 255 -3.67 22.74 3.40
C ALA A 255 -4.26 21.36 3.81
N SER A 256 -4.13 20.40 2.89
CA SER A 256 -4.54 19.00 3.06
C SER A 256 -3.66 18.25 4.07
N ILE A 257 -4.00 16.99 4.37
CA ILE A 257 -3.17 16.12 5.23
C ILE A 257 -1.74 16.04 4.70
N ARG A 258 -1.55 15.83 3.39
CA ARG A 258 -0.22 15.72 2.79
C ARG A 258 0.57 17.03 2.79
N TYR A 259 -0.11 18.18 2.67
CA TYR A 259 0.54 19.48 2.93
C TYR A 259 1.12 19.51 4.34
N TRP A 260 0.35 19.13 5.36
CA TRP A 260 0.82 19.14 6.74
C TRP A 260 1.92 18.10 6.99
N CYS A 261 1.88 16.94 6.35
CA CYS A 261 3.00 16.00 6.38
C CYS A 261 4.29 16.63 5.85
N SER A 262 4.24 17.39 4.75
CA SER A 262 5.40 18.12 4.22
C SER A 262 5.89 19.20 5.20
N VAL A 263 4.98 19.96 5.83
CA VAL A 263 5.32 20.95 6.85
C VAL A 263 6.05 20.30 8.04
N LEU A 264 5.47 19.24 8.59
CA LEU A 264 6.03 18.48 9.73
C LEU A 264 7.41 17.90 9.38
N ASN A 265 7.56 17.35 8.17
CA ASN A 265 8.86 16.88 7.68
C ASN A 265 9.88 18.02 7.57
N LEU A 266 9.49 19.20 7.07
CA LEU A 266 10.38 20.35 6.96
C LEU A 266 10.87 20.87 8.31
N VAL A 267 10.00 20.88 9.33
CA VAL A 267 10.40 21.21 10.72
C VAL A 267 11.54 20.31 11.18
N ARG A 268 11.35 18.99 11.05
CA ARG A 268 12.37 17.99 11.41
C ARG A 268 13.64 18.12 10.59
N ILE A 269 13.52 18.18 9.26
CA ILE A 269 14.68 18.20 8.35
C ILE A 269 15.53 19.43 8.63
N TYR A 270 14.93 20.62 8.74
CA TYR A 270 15.70 21.84 9.00
C TYR A 270 16.29 21.89 10.40
N HIS A 271 15.59 21.36 11.40
CA HIS A 271 16.15 21.20 12.73
C HIS A 271 17.45 20.37 12.69
N ASP A 272 17.43 19.21 12.01
CA ASP A 272 18.59 18.31 11.95
C ASP A 272 19.70 18.78 11.03
N ALA A 273 19.36 19.61 10.05
CA ALA A 273 20.34 20.34 9.25
C ALA A 273 20.99 21.53 9.99
N GLY A 274 20.58 21.82 11.23
CA GLY A 274 21.06 22.97 12.00
C GLY A 274 20.50 24.33 11.54
N LYS A 275 19.50 24.34 10.65
CA LYS A 275 18.87 25.54 10.07
C LYS A 275 17.69 25.98 10.94
N LYS A 276 17.98 26.40 12.18
CA LYS A 276 16.98 26.65 13.24
C LYS A 276 15.92 27.68 12.85
N GLU A 277 16.30 28.74 12.15
CA GLU A 277 15.40 29.81 11.74
C GLU A 277 14.35 29.28 10.75
N LYS A 278 14.78 28.48 9.77
CA LYS A 278 13.87 27.81 8.83
C LYS A 278 12.96 26.81 9.53
N ALA A 279 13.50 26.01 10.46
CA ALA A 279 12.70 25.07 11.23
C ALA A 279 11.59 25.81 12.02
N ALA A 280 11.92 26.94 12.64
CA ALA A 280 10.97 27.78 13.37
C ALA A 280 9.90 28.39 12.44
N GLU A 281 10.27 28.84 11.24
CA GLU A 281 9.32 29.35 10.24
C GLU A 281 8.28 28.30 9.85
N TRP A 282 8.72 27.06 9.58
CA TRP A 282 7.80 25.96 9.26
C TRP A 282 6.96 25.55 10.46
N ARG A 283 7.55 25.54 11.67
CA ARG A 283 6.84 25.19 12.91
C ARG A 283 5.73 26.18 13.22
N ALA A 284 5.94 27.48 12.99
CA ALA A 284 4.91 28.50 13.19
C ALA A 284 3.63 28.26 12.36
N LYS A 285 3.72 27.53 11.24
CA LYS A 285 2.53 27.16 10.43
C LYS A 285 1.60 26.20 11.17
N LEU A 286 2.11 25.44 12.15
CA LEU A 286 1.35 24.47 12.94
C LEU A 286 0.38 25.14 13.92
N ASP A 287 0.51 26.44 14.20
CA ASP A 287 -0.46 27.21 15.00
C ASP A 287 -1.79 27.50 14.26
N SER A 288 -1.92 27.03 13.03
CA SER A 288 -3.12 27.17 12.22
C SER A 288 -4.31 26.39 12.80
N PRO A 289 -5.53 26.98 12.84
CA PRO A 289 -6.75 26.24 13.12
C PRO A 289 -6.96 25.02 12.20
N LYS A 290 -6.49 25.11 10.93
CA LYS A 290 -6.59 24.02 9.96
C LYS A 290 -5.73 22.82 10.36
N PHE A 291 -4.52 23.06 10.86
CA PHE A 291 -3.68 21.97 11.36
C PHE A 291 -4.32 21.31 12.58
N ARG A 292 -4.80 22.09 13.55
CA ARG A 292 -5.47 21.57 14.76
C ARG A 292 -6.64 20.65 14.43
N ALA A 293 -7.46 21.00 13.43
CA ALA A 293 -8.58 20.18 12.98
C ALA A 293 -8.15 18.83 12.35
N LEU A 294 -6.95 18.77 11.77
CA LEU A 294 -6.41 17.59 11.09
C LEU A 294 -5.38 16.82 11.93
N LYS A 295 -4.98 17.32 13.11
CA LYS A 295 -3.91 16.73 13.93
C LYS A 295 -4.15 15.23 14.21
N GLY A 296 -5.40 14.85 14.49
CA GLY A 296 -5.77 13.45 14.76
C GLY A 296 -5.67 12.50 13.55
N TRP A 297 -5.51 13.04 12.34
CA TRP A 297 -5.34 12.29 11.09
C TRP A 297 -3.89 12.28 10.60
N MET A 298 -2.96 12.90 11.34
CA MET A 298 -1.55 12.89 10.98
C MET A 298 -0.95 11.50 11.23
N PRO A 299 0.03 11.06 10.41
CA PRO A 299 0.71 9.79 10.63
C PRO A 299 1.32 9.73 12.04
N GLY A 300 0.89 8.75 12.83
CA GLY A 300 1.32 8.62 14.23
C GLY A 300 2.84 8.55 14.39
N SER A 301 3.53 7.82 13.50
CA SER A 301 5.00 7.72 13.53
C SER A 301 5.72 9.06 13.36
N LEU A 302 5.18 9.98 12.55
CA LEU A 302 5.74 11.32 12.36
C LEU A 302 5.43 12.22 13.56
N MET A 303 4.20 12.15 14.08
CA MET A 303 3.79 12.91 15.25
C MET A 303 4.59 12.50 16.48
N ASP A 304 4.72 11.20 16.76
CA ASP A 304 5.47 10.65 17.88
C ASP A 304 6.94 11.07 17.84
N ASP A 305 7.57 11.05 16.65
CA ASP A 305 8.95 11.50 16.47
C ASP A 305 9.10 12.99 16.83
N LEU A 306 8.23 13.85 16.30
CA LEU A 306 8.29 15.28 16.58
C LEU A 306 7.97 15.62 18.05
N GLU A 307 7.03 14.91 18.69
CA GLU A 307 6.70 15.07 20.12
C GLU A 307 7.87 14.67 21.01
N LYS A 308 8.46 13.48 20.78
CA LYS A 308 9.65 13.00 21.53
C LYS A 308 10.82 13.98 21.44
N ARG A 309 10.91 14.71 20.33
CA ARG A 309 11.96 15.68 20.03
C ARG A 309 11.61 17.13 20.39
N LYS A 310 10.41 17.38 20.93
CA LYS A 310 9.91 18.72 21.32
C LYS A 310 9.88 19.72 20.16
N LEU A 311 9.51 19.23 18.98
CA LEU A 311 9.43 20.00 17.72
C LEU A 311 8.02 20.48 17.37
N LEU A 312 7.01 20.09 18.15
CA LEU A 312 5.62 20.59 18.06
C LEU A 312 5.40 21.68 19.08
#